data_AF-A0A0M3J4H6-F1
#
_entry.id   AF-A0A0M3J4H6-F1
#
_cell.length_a   1.000
_cell.length_b   1.000
_cell.length_c   1.000
_cell.angle_alpha   90.00
_cell.angle_beta   90.00
_cell.angle_gamma   90.00
#
_symmetry.space_group_name_H-M   'P 1'
#
loop_
_entity.id
_entity.type
_entity.pdbx_description
1 polymer ?
#
loop_
_entity_poly.entity_id
_entity_poly.type
_entity_poly.pdbx_seq_one_letter_code
_entity_poly.pdbx_strand_id
1 'polypeptide(L)'
;MCQPTFRWKYSELDKMAAYKLCKSLLGSASCTVRNISRRFASKMSVREAICTAMDEEMARDSEVFLLGEEVARYGGCYKVSNGLLQKYGEERVLDTPITEMGFTGIAVGAAMAGMRPICEFMMFDFSMQAIDHVVNGAAKTYYMSAGRVNVPIVFRGKNGAGVGVAAQHSQDLTAWYAHCPGLKVISPYSSEDAKGLLKAAIRDDNPGN
;
A
#
# COMPACT_ATOMS: atom_id res chain seq x y z
N MET A 1 -14.17 -82.28 2.95
CA MET A 1 -14.48 -82.22 1.49
C MET A 1 -14.81 -80.77 1.17
N CYS A 2 -13.85 -79.97 0.71
CA CYS A 2 -13.49 -79.72 -0.70
C CYS A 2 -14.55 -78.89 -1.45
N GLN A 3 -14.12 -77.76 -2.03
CA GLN A 3 -14.90 -76.63 -2.55
C GLN A 3 -15.83 -76.93 -3.74
N PRO A 4 -16.64 -75.95 -4.17
CA PRO A 4 -16.34 -75.36 -5.48
C PRO A 4 -16.42 -73.82 -5.57
N THR A 5 -15.67 -73.32 -6.54
CA THR A 5 -15.37 -71.95 -6.95
C THR A 5 -16.56 -71.18 -7.53
N PHE A 6 -16.81 -69.96 -7.05
CA PHE A 6 -17.78 -69.02 -7.62
C PHE A 6 -17.08 -67.98 -8.51
N ARG A 7 -17.33 -68.03 -9.83
CA ARG A 7 -16.89 -67.02 -10.81
C ARG A 7 -18.11 -66.17 -11.20
N TRP A 8 -18.29 -65.01 -10.56
CA TRP A 8 -19.33 -64.05 -10.94
C TRP A 8 -18.87 -63.23 -12.17
N LYS A 9 -19.64 -63.31 -13.25
CA LYS A 9 -19.53 -62.41 -14.40
C LYS A 9 -20.06 -61.03 -13.98
N TYR A 10 -19.18 -60.03 -13.94
CA TYR A 10 -19.57 -58.62 -13.89
C TYR A 10 -20.35 -58.29 -15.18
N SER A 11 -21.61 -57.88 -15.05
CA SER A 11 -22.42 -57.45 -16.18
C SER A 11 -22.04 -56.02 -16.58
N GLU A 12 -21.96 -55.74 -17.88
CA GLU A 12 -21.68 -54.41 -18.45
C GLU A 12 -22.74 -53.35 -18.06
N LEU A 13 -23.86 -53.76 -17.47
CA LEU A 13 -24.94 -52.89 -17.03
C LEU A 13 -24.60 -52.09 -15.76
N ASP A 14 -23.81 -52.65 -14.83
CA ASP A 14 -23.41 -51.95 -13.60
C ASP A 14 -22.37 -50.84 -13.85
N LYS A 15 -21.51 -51.02 -14.86
CA LYS A 15 -20.54 -49.98 -15.28
C LYS A 15 -21.25 -48.80 -15.94
N MET A 16 -22.30 -49.06 -16.71
CA MET A 16 -23.14 -48.02 -17.34
C MET A 16 -23.98 -47.24 -16.33
N ALA A 17 -24.47 -47.89 -15.27
CA ALA A 17 -25.19 -47.25 -14.18
C ALA A 17 -24.26 -46.33 -13.35
N ALA A 18 -23.06 -46.81 -13.00
CA ALA A 18 -22.04 -45.99 -12.32
C ALA A 18 -21.55 -44.81 -13.18
N TYR A 19 -21.36 -45.02 -14.49
CA TYR A 19 -20.99 -43.97 -15.43
C TYR A 19 -22.09 -42.91 -15.59
N LYS A 20 -23.37 -43.31 -15.67
CA LYS A 20 -24.50 -42.38 -15.75
C LYS A 20 -24.72 -41.58 -14.45
N LEU A 21 -24.53 -42.22 -13.29
CA LEU A 21 -24.64 -41.55 -11.98
C LEU A 21 -23.48 -40.57 -11.75
N CYS A 22 -22.26 -40.92 -12.17
CA CYS A 22 -21.10 -40.03 -12.11
C CYS A 22 -21.24 -38.85 -13.08
N LYS A 23 -21.83 -39.06 -14.27
CA LYS A 23 -22.08 -38.00 -15.27
C LYS A 23 -23.21 -37.05 -14.85
N SER A 24 -24.22 -37.51 -14.10
CA SER A 24 -25.27 -36.61 -13.56
C SER A 24 -24.77 -35.77 -12.38
N LEU A 25 -23.81 -36.28 -11.61
CA LEU A 25 -23.18 -35.55 -10.50
C LEU A 25 -22.03 -34.63 -10.95
N LEU A 26 -21.36 -34.93 -12.07
CA LEU A 26 -20.32 -34.08 -12.67
C LEU A 26 -20.86 -33.01 -13.62
N GLY A 27 -22.14 -33.09 -14.01
CA GLY A 27 -22.80 -32.12 -14.88
C GLY A 27 -23.16 -30.77 -14.24
N SER A 28 -23.06 -30.65 -12.91
CA SER A 28 -23.44 -29.43 -12.17
C SER A 28 -22.27 -28.74 -11.44
N ALA A 29 -21.06 -29.30 -11.49
CA ALA A 29 -19.92 -28.80 -10.71
C ALA A 29 -18.86 -28.02 -11.51
N SER A 30 -18.96 -27.97 -12.84
CA SER A 30 -17.94 -27.31 -13.68
C SER A 30 -18.20 -25.81 -13.96
N CYS A 31 -19.42 -25.32 -13.71
CA CYS A 31 -19.84 -23.97 -14.10
C CYS A 31 -19.94 -22.96 -12.94
N THR A 32 -19.65 -23.35 -11.68
CA THR A 32 -19.86 -22.45 -10.53
C THR A 32 -18.57 -21.87 -9.96
N VAL A 33 -17.40 -22.43 -10.29
CA VAL A 33 -16.11 -21.99 -9.71
C VAL A 33 -15.42 -20.87 -10.51
N ARG A 34 -15.78 -20.66 -11.79
CA ARG A 34 -15.13 -19.60 -12.60
C ARG A 34 -15.62 -18.18 -12.33
N ASN A 35 -16.76 -18.01 -11.66
CA ASN A 35 -17.38 -16.68 -11.46
C ASN A 35 -17.23 -16.10 -10.04
N ILE A 36 -16.60 -16.81 -9.10
CA ILE A 36 -16.39 -16.27 -7.74
C ILE A 36 -15.20 -15.29 -7.70
N SER A 37 -14.22 -15.44 -8.60
CA SER A 37 -13.02 -14.57 -8.66
C SER A 37 -13.24 -13.20 -9.31
N ARG A 38 -14.42 -12.92 -9.88
CA ARG A 38 -14.76 -11.62 -10.49
C ARG A 38 -15.67 -10.74 -9.63
N ARG A 39 -15.82 -11.05 -8.34
CA ARG A 39 -16.55 -10.19 -7.42
C ARG A 39 -15.77 -8.89 -7.20
N PHE A 40 -16.05 -7.92 -8.07
CA PHE A 40 -15.82 -6.48 -7.98
C PHE A 40 -14.36 -5.99 -7.85
N ALA A 41 -13.53 -6.25 -8.86
CA ALA A 41 -12.45 -5.30 -9.16
C ALA A 41 -13.08 -4.10 -9.89
N SER A 42 -13.54 -3.10 -9.15
CA SER A 42 -13.92 -1.81 -9.75
C SER A 42 -12.68 -1.20 -10.41
N LYS A 43 -12.77 -0.77 -11.67
CA LYS A 43 -11.69 -0.01 -12.31
C LYS A 43 -11.39 1.22 -11.46
N MET A 44 -10.18 1.29 -10.95
CA MET A 44 -9.71 2.35 -10.05
C MET A 44 -8.41 2.92 -10.59
N SER A 45 -8.31 4.23 -10.67
CA SER A 45 -7.05 4.91 -11.00
C SER A 45 -6.04 4.77 -9.85
N VAL A 46 -4.75 4.87 -10.15
CA VAL A 46 -3.69 4.87 -9.11
C VAL A 46 -3.92 5.98 -8.08
N ARG A 47 -4.39 7.15 -8.54
CA ARG A 47 -4.76 8.28 -7.67
C ARG A 47 -5.84 7.89 -6.65
N GLU A 48 -6.92 7.27 -7.11
CA GLU A 48 -8.01 6.80 -6.24
C GLU A 48 -7.55 5.68 -5.31
N ALA A 49 -6.67 4.80 -5.80
CA ALA A 49 -6.10 3.71 -5.02
C ALA A 49 -5.27 4.22 -3.82
N ILE A 50 -4.45 5.25 -4.04
CA ILE A 50 -3.67 5.92 -2.99
C ILE A 50 -4.61 6.65 -2.01
N CYS A 51 -5.60 7.38 -2.51
CA CYS A 51 -6.60 8.05 -1.66
C CYS A 51 -7.34 7.05 -0.77
N THR A 52 -7.76 5.92 -1.34
CA THR A 52 -8.47 4.84 -0.63
C THR A 52 -7.57 4.18 0.41
N ALA A 53 -6.28 3.97 0.11
CA ALA A 53 -5.32 3.45 1.06
C ALA A 53 -5.18 4.37 2.28
N MET A 54 -4.99 5.67 2.07
CA MET A 54 -4.90 6.65 3.16
C MET A 54 -6.21 6.70 3.96
N ASP A 55 -7.36 6.72 3.27
CA ASP A 55 -8.66 6.73 3.92
C ASP A 55 -8.86 5.51 4.84
N GLU A 56 -8.56 4.32 4.35
CA GLU A 56 -8.71 3.08 5.13
C GLU A 56 -7.76 3.02 6.33
N GLU A 57 -6.53 3.53 6.22
CA GLU A 57 -5.59 3.54 7.35
C GLU A 57 -5.90 4.65 8.36
N MET A 58 -6.34 5.82 7.92
CA MET A 58 -6.78 6.91 8.81
C MET A 58 -8.06 6.54 9.59
N ALA A 59 -8.97 5.78 8.97
CA ALA A 59 -10.13 5.22 9.66
C ALA A 59 -9.75 4.12 10.67
N ARG A 60 -8.69 3.35 10.38
CA ARG A 60 -8.23 2.23 11.21
C ARG A 60 -7.49 2.71 12.45
N ASP A 61 -6.69 3.76 12.32
CA ASP A 61 -5.73 4.19 13.33
C ASP A 61 -5.83 5.71 13.54
N SER A 62 -6.11 6.12 14.78
CA SER A 62 -6.23 7.54 15.16
C SER A 62 -4.92 8.29 15.07
N GLU A 63 -3.79 7.58 15.15
CA GLU A 63 -2.46 8.17 15.16
C GLU A 63 -1.96 8.51 13.74
N VAL A 64 -2.64 8.02 12.69
CA VAL A 64 -2.26 8.26 11.29
C VAL A 64 -2.77 9.61 10.81
N PHE A 65 -1.89 10.53 10.45
CA PHE A 65 -2.34 11.84 9.93
C PHE A 65 -1.54 12.23 8.69
N LEU A 66 -2.14 13.07 7.84
CA LEU A 66 -1.53 13.57 6.61
C LEU A 66 -1.07 15.01 6.82
N LEU A 67 0.17 15.31 6.46
CA LEU A 67 0.68 16.68 6.41
C LEU A 67 1.49 16.93 5.14
N GLY A 68 1.43 18.14 4.62
CA GLY A 68 2.19 18.59 3.47
C GLY A 68 1.60 19.83 2.82
N GLU A 69 2.18 20.24 1.71
CA GLU A 69 1.71 21.40 0.96
C GLU A 69 0.43 21.08 0.19
N GLU A 70 -0.60 21.91 0.38
CA GLU A 70 -1.88 21.83 -0.33
C GLU A 70 -2.65 20.49 -0.16
N VAL A 71 -2.29 19.67 0.82
CA VAL A 71 -2.89 18.34 1.04
C VAL A 71 -4.32 18.42 1.58
N ALA A 72 -4.70 19.50 2.25
CA ALA A 72 -5.98 19.63 2.94
C ALA A 72 -7.01 20.36 2.07
N ARG A 73 -6.99 21.71 2.02
CA ARG A 73 -8.08 22.48 1.38
C ARG A 73 -8.12 22.29 -0.14
N TYR A 74 -6.96 22.11 -0.76
CA TYR A 74 -6.86 21.87 -2.19
C TYR A 74 -7.07 20.39 -2.56
N GLY A 75 -7.00 19.47 -1.59
CA GLY A 75 -7.10 18.02 -1.79
C GLY A 75 -5.87 17.40 -2.46
N GLY A 76 -4.71 18.05 -2.32
CA GLY A 76 -3.43 17.68 -2.91
C GLY A 76 -3.27 18.20 -4.35
N CYS A 77 -2.03 18.53 -4.73
CA CYS A 77 -1.73 19.09 -6.07
C CYS A 77 -2.18 18.16 -7.21
N TYR A 78 -2.12 16.84 -6.98
CA TYR A 78 -2.56 15.81 -7.92
C TYR A 78 -3.92 15.19 -7.57
N LYS A 79 -4.69 15.82 -6.67
CA LYS A 79 -6.01 15.35 -6.20
C LYS A 79 -5.98 13.96 -5.58
N VAL A 80 -4.89 13.63 -4.88
CA VAL A 80 -4.66 12.32 -4.24
C VAL A 80 -5.25 12.25 -2.83
N SER A 81 -5.37 13.38 -2.12
CA SER A 81 -5.94 13.47 -0.77
C SER A 81 -7.36 14.06 -0.75
N ASN A 82 -8.02 14.09 -1.91
CA ASN A 82 -9.33 14.71 -2.06
C ASN A 82 -10.40 14.04 -1.17
N GLY A 83 -11.16 14.83 -0.42
CA GLY A 83 -12.21 14.35 0.47
C GLY A 83 -11.73 13.99 1.89
N LEU A 84 -10.42 13.84 2.12
CA LEU A 84 -9.89 13.44 3.43
C LEU A 84 -10.09 14.52 4.48
N LEU A 85 -9.88 15.80 4.12
CA LEU A 85 -10.10 16.92 5.04
C LEU A 85 -11.56 16.98 5.51
N GLN A 86 -12.53 16.81 4.61
CA GLN A 86 -13.94 16.84 4.96
C GLN A 86 -14.33 15.67 5.89
N LYS A 87 -13.63 14.54 5.79
CA LYS A 87 -13.91 13.33 6.57
C LYS A 87 -13.23 13.34 7.95
N TYR A 88 -11.98 13.80 8.04
CA TYR A 88 -11.16 13.68 9.25
C TYR A 88 -10.86 15.01 9.96
N GLY A 89 -11.14 16.15 9.31
CA GLY A 89 -10.92 17.49 9.88
C GLY A 89 -9.46 17.97 9.81
N GLU A 90 -9.27 19.23 10.22
CA GLU A 90 -7.98 19.94 10.16
C GLU A 90 -6.94 19.38 11.15
N GLU A 91 -7.34 18.57 12.15
CA GLU A 91 -6.40 17.93 13.08
C GLU A 91 -5.68 16.72 12.47
N ARG A 92 -6.22 16.14 11.40
CA ARG A 92 -5.72 14.90 10.79
C ARG A 92 -5.25 15.08 9.35
N VAL A 93 -5.61 16.20 8.72
CA VAL A 93 -5.15 16.60 7.39
C VAL A 93 -4.69 18.04 7.44
N LEU A 94 -3.37 18.23 7.54
CA LEU A 94 -2.74 19.52 7.84
C LEU A 94 -2.07 20.11 6.59
N ASP A 95 -2.53 21.29 6.17
CA ASP A 95 -1.80 22.11 5.20
C ASP A 95 -0.59 22.76 5.87
N THR A 96 0.58 22.66 5.26
CA THR A 96 1.83 23.23 5.76
C THR A 96 2.29 24.42 4.92
N PRO A 97 3.07 25.36 5.48
CA PRO A 97 3.83 26.32 4.68
C PRO A 97 4.82 25.61 3.73
N ILE A 98 5.28 26.33 2.70
CA ILE A 98 6.30 25.87 1.74
C ILE A 98 7.67 25.88 2.41
N THR A 99 7.88 24.90 3.30
CA THR A 99 9.11 24.70 4.06
C THR A 99 9.33 23.21 4.29
N GLU A 100 9.84 22.51 3.28
CA GLU A 100 10.04 21.06 3.28
C GLU A 100 10.82 20.59 4.51
N MET A 101 11.91 21.29 4.85
CA MET A 101 12.67 20.99 6.05
C MET A 101 11.81 21.12 7.32
N GLY A 102 11.01 22.18 7.41
CA GLY A 102 10.20 22.47 8.60
C GLY A 102 9.15 21.40 8.87
N PHE A 103 8.28 21.13 7.90
CA PHE A 103 7.21 20.14 8.11
C PHE A 103 7.75 18.71 8.19
N THR A 104 8.85 18.39 7.49
CA THR A 104 9.49 17.06 7.61
C THR A 104 10.06 16.86 9.01
N GLY A 105 10.71 17.87 9.59
CA GLY A 105 11.21 17.80 10.97
C GLY A 105 10.08 17.61 11.98
N ILE A 106 8.96 18.32 11.79
CA ILE A 106 7.75 18.15 12.62
C ILE A 106 7.21 16.73 12.48
N ALA A 107 7.09 16.21 11.26
CA ALA A 107 6.62 14.84 11.02
C ALA A 107 7.52 13.80 11.71
N VAL A 108 8.84 13.94 11.57
CA VAL A 108 9.80 13.04 12.22
C VAL A 108 9.68 13.10 13.74
N GLY A 109 9.56 14.30 14.32
CA GLY A 109 9.35 14.47 15.76
C GLY A 109 8.02 13.87 16.25
N ALA A 110 6.94 14.05 15.48
CA ALA A 110 5.63 13.46 15.78
C ALA A 110 5.68 11.93 15.73
N ALA A 111 6.40 11.35 14.76
CA ALA A 111 6.60 9.91 14.67
C ALA A 111 7.33 9.36 15.90
N MET A 112 8.39 10.03 16.35
CA MET A 112 9.11 9.67 17.58
C MET A 112 8.23 9.78 18.84
N ALA A 113 7.25 10.69 18.83
CA ALA A 113 6.30 10.89 19.92
C ALA A 113 5.15 9.86 19.94
N GLY A 114 5.10 8.94 18.96
CA GLY A 114 4.10 7.86 18.89
C GLY A 114 3.03 8.04 17.82
N MET A 115 3.06 9.14 17.05
CA MET A 115 2.14 9.34 15.93
C MET A 115 2.60 8.58 14.68
N ARG A 116 1.76 8.53 13.63
CA ARG A 116 2.07 7.87 12.35
C ARG A 116 1.89 8.79 11.14
N PRO A 117 2.76 9.79 10.97
CA PRO A 117 2.61 10.78 9.91
C PRO A 117 2.81 10.19 8.51
N ILE A 118 1.94 10.61 7.60
CA ILE A 118 2.11 10.53 6.16
C ILE A 118 2.55 11.92 5.70
N CYS A 119 3.84 12.09 5.46
CA CYS A 119 4.44 13.34 5.00
C CYS A 119 4.45 13.37 3.46
N GLU A 120 3.72 14.32 2.86
CA GLU A 120 3.63 14.47 1.42
C GLU A 120 4.54 15.60 0.91
N PHE A 121 5.49 15.26 0.04
CA PHE A 121 6.16 16.21 -0.84
C PHE A 121 5.37 16.33 -2.14
N MET A 122 5.14 17.56 -2.60
CA MET A 122 4.47 17.81 -3.88
C MET A 122 5.16 17.06 -5.03
N MET A 123 6.49 17.13 -5.07
CA MET A 123 7.36 16.32 -5.92
C MET A 123 8.64 15.99 -5.17
N PHE A 124 9.22 14.82 -5.44
CA PHE A 124 10.43 14.37 -4.75
C PHE A 124 11.65 15.25 -5.06
N ASP A 125 11.70 16.00 -6.17
CA ASP A 125 12.76 17.00 -6.40
C ASP A 125 12.89 17.97 -5.19
N PHE A 126 11.77 18.35 -4.57
CA PHE A 126 11.76 19.26 -3.40
C PHE A 126 12.13 18.57 -2.08
N SER A 127 12.01 17.25 -2.01
CA SER A 127 12.47 16.48 -0.84
C SER A 127 13.97 16.66 -0.57
N MET A 128 14.75 17.11 -1.57
CA MET A 128 16.15 17.48 -1.39
C MET A 128 16.35 18.59 -0.33
N GLN A 129 15.39 19.50 -0.15
CA GLN A 129 15.47 20.51 0.91
C GLN A 129 15.29 19.92 2.31
N ALA A 130 14.68 18.74 2.42
CA ALA A 130 14.38 18.06 3.69
C ALA A 130 15.15 16.75 3.88
N ILE A 131 16.09 16.42 2.98
CA ILE A 131 16.77 15.13 2.95
C ILE A 131 17.52 14.83 4.25
N ASP A 132 17.99 15.87 4.96
CA ASP A 132 18.62 15.72 6.26
C ASP A 132 17.67 15.10 7.30
N HIS A 133 16.42 15.56 7.40
CA HIS A 133 15.45 14.94 8.29
C HIS A 133 15.06 13.52 7.87
N VAL A 134 14.99 13.24 6.57
CA VAL A 134 14.70 11.88 6.07
C VAL A 134 15.86 10.92 6.41
N VAL A 135 17.10 11.31 6.12
CA VAL A 135 18.28 10.43 6.24
C VAL A 135 18.84 10.42 7.65
N ASN A 136 19.08 11.58 8.25
CA ASN A 136 19.69 11.68 9.57
C ASN A 136 18.65 11.64 10.69
N GLY A 137 17.50 12.29 10.50
CA GLY A 137 16.43 12.35 11.50
C GLY A 137 15.62 11.05 11.61
N ALA A 138 15.18 10.47 10.49
CA ALA A 138 14.34 9.28 10.50
C ALA A 138 15.17 7.99 10.38
N ALA A 139 15.86 7.80 9.26
CA ALA A 139 16.45 6.50 8.89
C ALA A 139 17.44 5.95 9.93
N LYS A 140 18.27 6.82 10.53
CA LYS A 140 19.35 6.42 11.44
C LYS A 140 18.92 6.31 12.90
N THR A 141 17.79 6.91 13.30
CA THR A 141 17.43 7.05 14.72
C THR A 141 17.22 5.71 15.41
N TYR A 142 16.58 4.74 14.75
CA TYR A 142 16.40 3.41 15.33
C TYR A 142 17.74 2.75 15.68
N TYR A 143 18.70 2.80 14.75
CA TYR A 143 20.05 2.26 14.97
C TYR A 143 20.81 3.04 16.05
N MET A 144 20.82 4.36 15.97
CA MET A 144 21.55 5.22 16.93
C MET A 144 21.00 5.15 18.35
N SER A 145 19.70 4.91 18.49
CA SER A 145 19.04 4.74 19.79
C SER A 145 19.17 3.31 20.36
N ALA A 146 19.93 2.43 19.70
CA ALA A 146 20.06 1.02 20.03
C ALA A 146 18.69 0.32 20.11
N GLY A 147 17.82 0.60 19.14
CA GLY A 147 16.49 0.01 19.01
C GLY A 147 15.43 0.54 19.97
N ARG A 148 15.68 1.69 20.62
CA ARG A 148 14.75 2.27 21.60
C ARG A 148 13.73 3.23 21.00
N VAL A 149 14.08 3.92 19.91
CA VAL A 149 13.23 4.94 19.29
C VAL A 149 12.92 4.52 17.87
N ASN A 150 11.66 4.16 17.63
CA ASN A 150 11.14 3.90 16.29
C ASN A 150 10.68 5.20 15.64
N VAL A 151 10.70 5.25 14.32
CA VAL A 151 10.21 6.40 13.55
C VAL A 151 9.20 5.89 12.49
N PRO A 152 7.95 5.60 12.90
CA PRO A 152 6.90 5.13 11.99
C PRO A 152 6.37 6.29 11.12
N ILE A 153 7.07 6.58 10.02
CA ILE A 153 6.76 7.68 9.10
C ILE A 153 6.76 7.21 7.64
N VAL A 154 5.82 7.73 6.85
CA VAL A 154 5.81 7.53 5.39
C VAL A 154 6.08 8.86 4.71
N PHE A 155 7.13 8.90 3.88
CA PHE A 155 7.36 9.99 2.93
C PHE A 155 6.79 9.59 1.58
N ARG A 156 5.88 10.40 1.01
CA ARG A 156 5.29 10.15 -0.30
C ARG A 156 5.26 11.39 -1.17
N GLY A 157 5.11 11.19 -2.47
CA GLY A 157 5.12 12.26 -3.46
C GLY A 157 5.29 11.70 -4.87
N LYS A 158 5.14 12.56 -5.87
CA LYS A 158 5.48 12.20 -7.26
C LYS A 158 7.01 12.14 -7.41
N ASN A 159 7.54 11.12 -8.08
CA ASN A 159 8.96 10.96 -8.38
C ASN A 159 9.16 10.63 -9.87
N GLY A 160 10.29 11.05 -10.45
CA GLY A 160 10.64 10.82 -11.84
C GLY A 160 9.99 11.79 -12.83
N ALA A 161 10.21 11.55 -14.12
CA ALA A 161 9.83 12.47 -15.19
C ALA A 161 8.32 12.83 -15.21
N GLY A 162 8.04 14.10 -15.48
CA GLY A 162 6.71 14.61 -15.86
C GLY A 162 6.61 14.95 -17.35
N VAL A 163 5.50 15.58 -17.74
CA VAL A 163 5.29 16.04 -19.12
C VAL A 163 5.55 17.54 -19.20
N GLY A 164 6.62 17.95 -19.88
CA GLY A 164 6.92 19.38 -20.13
C GLY A 164 7.33 20.19 -18.90
N VAL A 165 7.83 19.53 -17.84
CA VAL A 165 8.11 20.15 -16.53
C VAL A 165 9.59 20.55 -16.32
N ALA A 166 10.42 20.41 -17.36
CA ALA A 166 11.84 20.78 -17.37
C ALA A 166 12.70 20.04 -16.30
N ALA A 167 13.94 20.50 -16.12
CA ALA A 167 14.99 19.77 -15.41
C ALA A 167 14.78 19.65 -13.87
N GLN A 168 14.11 20.63 -13.25
CA GLN A 168 13.95 20.71 -11.78
C GLN A 168 12.69 20.00 -11.24
N HIS A 169 11.92 19.34 -12.12
CA HIS A 169 10.70 18.60 -11.78
C HIS A 169 10.67 17.24 -12.49
N SER A 170 11.84 16.63 -12.69
CA SER A 170 11.96 15.41 -13.51
C SER A 170 12.97 14.41 -12.94
N GLN A 171 13.54 14.67 -11.77
CA GLN A 171 14.54 13.79 -11.19
C GLN A 171 13.90 12.51 -10.64
N ASP A 172 14.61 11.40 -10.79
CA ASP A 172 14.31 10.16 -10.08
C ASP A 172 15.30 10.00 -8.92
N LEU A 173 14.80 10.18 -7.69
CA LEU A 173 15.60 10.09 -6.47
C LEU A 173 15.60 8.69 -5.84
N THR A 174 15.03 7.68 -6.52
CA THR A 174 14.98 6.30 -6.01
C THR A 174 16.37 5.80 -5.63
N ALA A 175 17.38 6.04 -6.47
CA ALA A 175 18.75 5.60 -6.22
C ALA A 175 19.39 6.27 -4.98
N TRP A 176 19.09 7.56 -4.75
CA TRP A 176 19.60 8.30 -3.59
C TRP A 176 19.05 7.74 -2.28
N TYR A 177 17.74 7.56 -2.21
CA TYR A 177 17.09 7.04 -1.01
C TYR A 177 17.40 5.55 -0.78
N ALA A 178 17.47 4.75 -1.84
CA ALA A 178 17.80 3.32 -1.74
C ALA A 178 19.23 3.07 -1.25
N HIS A 179 20.14 4.04 -1.43
CA HIS A 179 21.52 3.94 -0.93
C HIS A 179 21.64 4.19 0.58
N CYS A 180 20.60 4.76 1.22
CA CYS A 180 20.64 5.14 2.62
C CYS A 180 20.11 4.00 3.52
N PRO A 181 20.93 3.37 4.39
CA PRO A 181 20.47 2.35 5.32
C PRO A 181 19.42 2.90 6.29
N GLY A 182 18.45 2.05 6.65
CA GLY A 182 17.33 2.41 7.53
C GLY A 182 16.08 2.90 6.78
N LEU A 183 16.19 3.23 5.49
CA LEU A 183 15.05 3.52 4.64
C LEU A 183 14.55 2.27 3.91
N LYS A 184 13.23 2.16 3.78
CA LYS A 184 12.55 1.25 2.84
C LYS A 184 12.01 2.10 1.69
N VAL A 185 12.44 1.80 0.46
CA VAL A 185 12.05 2.56 -0.73
C VAL A 185 11.18 1.71 -1.62
N ILE A 186 10.00 2.23 -1.97
CA ILE A 186 9.00 1.56 -2.81
C ILE A 186 8.61 2.46 -3.98
N SER A 187 8.47 1.88 -5.17
CA SER A 187 8.03 2.59 -6.38
C SER A 187 6.91 1.78 -7.06
N PRO A 188 5.64 2.04 -6.73
CA PRO A 188 4.51 1.27 -7.24
C PRO A 188 4.21 1.59 -8.71
N TYR A 189 3.67 0.61 -9.45
CA TYR A 189 3.27 0.77 -10.84
C TYR A 189 1.75 0.68 -11.04
N SER A 190 1.12 -0.40 -10.53
CA SER A 190 -0.32 -0.62 -10.68
C SER A 190 -1.14 0.01 -9.55
N SER A 191 -2.47 0.08 -9.72
CA SER A 191 -3.36 0.54 -8.65
C SER A 191 -3.42 -0.47 -7.49
N GLU A 192 -3.32 -1.77 -7.77
CA GLU A 192 -3.19 -2.78 -6.72
C GLU A 192 -1.91 -2.60 -5.92
N ASP A 193 -0.77 -2.38 -6.59
CA ASP A 193 0.52 -2.15 -5.93
C ASP A 193 0.46 -0.87 -5.08
N ALA A 194 -0.03 0.23 -5.65
CA ALA A 194 -0.08 1.51 -4.96
C ALA A 194 -0.93 1.44 -3.68
N LYS A 195 -2.11 0.80 -3.74
CA LYS A 195 -2.96 0.62 -2.56
C LYS A 195 -2.32 -0.32 -1.54
N GLY A 196 -1.87 -1.49 -1.97
CA GLY A 196 -1.33 -2.51 -1.08
C GLY A 196 -0.04 -2.07 -0.40
N LEU A 197 0.91 -1.55 -1.18
CA LEU A 197 2.21 -1.12 -0.68
C LEU A 197 2.09 0.11 0.23
N LEU A 198 1.20 1.07 -0.07
CA LEU A 198 1.02 2.22 0.82
C LEU A 198 0.42 1.81 2.17
N LYS A 199 -0.59 0.93 2.18
CA LYS A 199 -1.15 0.41 3.44
C LYS A 199 -0.09 -0.35 4.23
N ALA A 200 0.73 -1.16 3.56
CA ALA A 200 1.84 -1.86 4.19
C ALA A 200 2.86 -0.87 4.79
N ALA A 201 3.22 0.18 4.05
CA ALA A 201 4.16 1.21 4.50
C ALA A 201 3.62 1.99 5.71
N ILE A 202 2.34 2.37 5.73
CA ILE A 202 1.74 3.09 6.87
C ILE A 202 1.72 2.22 8.14
N ARG A 203 1.56 0.90 8.00
CA ARG A 203 1.55 -0.06 9.11
C ARG A 203 2.95 -0.50 9.55
N ASP A 204 3.98 -0.15 8.79
CA ASP A 204 5.35 -0.51 9.11
C ASP A 204 5.85 0.38 10.26
N ASP A 205 6.16 -0.22 11.40
CA ASP A 205 6.73 0.47 12.57
C ASP A 205 8.24 0.72 12.44
N ASN A 206 8.80 0.17 11.36
CA ASN A 206 10.19 0.04 11.02
C ASN A 206 11.13 -0.25 12.20
N PRO A 207 11.10 -1.48 12.76
CA PRO A 207 12.25 -2.09 13.40
C PRO A 207 12.87 -3.11 12.43
N GLY A 208 13.80 -2.67 11.57
CA GLY A 208 14.61 -3.61 10.79
C GLY A 208 13.82 -4.44 9.76
N ASN A 209 14.25 -5.57 9.19
CA ASN A 209 15.42 -6.43 9.41
C ASN A 209 15.88 -6.62 10.85
#